data_AF-A0AAW4ZH69-F1
#
_entry.id   AF-A0AAW4ZH69-F1
#
_cell.length_a   1.000
_cell.length_b   1.000
_cell.length_c   1.000
_cell.angle_alpha   90.00
_cell.angle_beta   90.00
_cell.angle_gamma   90.00
#
_symmetry.space_group_name_H-M   'P 1'
#
loop_
_entity.id
_entity.type
_entity.pdbx_description
1 polymer ?
#
loop_
_entity_poly.entity_id
_entity_poly.type
_entity_poly.pdbx_seq_one_letter_code
_entity_poly.pdbx_strand_id
1 'polypeptide(L)'
;MAQKSNLTIEVLSIIGGVLTAIFFLGFLVLSSILRSETSCLITGSILIITTLFVNRLLTKPFLDAMNITCYIAGCILAGYGMNRNMDVLFIVLIGISVVTMLLSKGFILTFLSVISFYMALFGEITNLFSSLNPLNVAAVPIIAIFLFVNLSETKILSYTNGDFSKYKPIHSGLFVSCVLSLAGLSVNYLTKSTNDWIISVFMLVGILLMVYKIVQVMQVKSPVHQVCIYLLCILICFPSLHAPYLSGSILLILICFQYGYKAESAVALLLFIYSISKYYYDLDITLLTKSITLFFTGIALLIAWYIFTQKKTRHEKI
;
A
#
# COMPACT_ATOMS: atom_id res chain seq x y z
N MET A 1 4.51 -7.87 -31.68
CA MET A 1 4.99 -6.47 -31.62
C MET A 1 4.40 -5.86 -30.35
N ALA A 2 5.16 -5.80 -29.26
CA ALA A 2 4.64 -5.37 -27.96
C ALA A 2 4.40 -3.86 -27.98
N GLN A 3 3.13 -3.45 -27.99
CA GLN A 3 2.74 -2.06 -27.89
C GLN A 3 3.24 -1.55 -26.53
N LYS A 4 4.24 -0.67 -26.57
CA LYS A 4 4.78 0.02 -25.41
C LYS A 4 3.67 0.94 -24.89
N SER A 5 2.81 0.42 -24.01
CA SER A 5 1.81 1.25 -23.34
C SER A 5 2.58 2.33 -22.58
N ASN A 6 2.27 3.58 -22.89
CA ASN A 6 2.93 4.70 -22.26
C ASN A 6 2.33 4.79 -20.86
N LEU A 7 3.13 4.61 -19.81
CA LEU A 7 2.69 4.60 -18.40
C LEU A 7 1.75 5.80 -18.08
N THR A 8 2.01 6.94 -18.72
CA THR A 8 1.19 8.15 -18.62
C THR A 8 -0.26 7.96 -19.09
N ILE A 9 -0.47 7.22 -20.18
CA ILE A 9 -1.82 6.94 -20.72
C ILE A 9 -2.58 6.01 -19.77
N GLU A 10 -1.90 5.02 -19.19
CA GLU A 10 -2.51 4.12 -18.20
C GLU A 10 -2.92 4.88 -16.93
N VAL A 11 -2.03 5.72 -16.40
CA VAL A 11 -2.33 6.56 -15.22
C VAL A 11 -3.48 7.52 -15.50
N LEU A 12 -3.49 8.17 -16.67
CA LEU A 12 -4.58 9.07 -17.07
C LEU A 12 -5.91 8.32 -17.22
N SER A 13 -5.88 7.10 -17.76
CA SER A 13 -7.03 6.22 -17.88
C SER A 13 -7.58 5.82 -16.51
N ILE A 14 -6.71 5.50 -15.54
CA ILE A 14 -7.09 5.20 -14.15
C ILE A 14 -7.77 6.42 -13.51
N ILE A 15 -7.16 7.60 -13.59
CA ILE A 15 -7.72 8.83 -13.01
C ILE A 15 -9.06 9.17 -13.67
N GLY A 16 -9.11 9.14 -15.00
CA GLY A 16 -10.33 9.40 -15.76
C GLY A 16 -11.44 8.42 -15.43
N GLY A 17 -11.11 7.12 -15.33
CA GLY A 17 -12.03 6.05 -14.97
C GLY A 17 -12.56 6.16 -13.54
N VAL A 18 -11.71 6.48 -12.56
CA VAL A 18 -12.16 6.73 -11.18
C VAL A 18 -13.08 7.96 -11.13
N LEU A 19 -12.71 9.05 -11.79
CA LEU A 19 -13.52 10.28 -11.82
C LEU A 19 -14.88 10.04 -12.45
N THR A 20 -14.94 9.34 -13.58
CA THR A 20 -16.21 8.97 -14.22
C THR A 20 -17.03 7.99 -13.37
N ALA A 21 -16.40 7.08 -12.64
CA ALA A 21 -17.11 6.21 -11.69
C ALA A 21 -17.80 7.01 -10.59
N ILE A 22 -17.12 8.02 -10.03
CA ILE A 22 -17.68 8.91 -9.01
C ILE A 22 -18.88 9.68 -9.56
N PHE A 23 -18.76 10.29 -10.74
CA PHE A 23 -19.89 11.00 -11.37
C PHE A 23 -21.05 10.07 -11.72
N PHE A 24 -20.75 8.87 -12.23
CA PHE A 24 -21.77 7.89 -12.58
C PHE A 24 -22.53 7.38 -11.35
N LEU A 25 -21.83 7.02 -10.28
CA LEU A 25 -22.44 6.65 -9.00
C LEU A 25 -23.23 7.81 -8.40
N GLY A 26 -22.67 9.03 -8.44
CA GLY A 26 -23.36 10.24 -8.00
C GLY A 26 -24.67 10.45 -8.76
N PHE A 27 -24.66 10.32 -10.09
CA PHE A 27 -25.87 10.39 -10.91
C PHE A 27 -26.90 9.32 -10.53
N LEU A 28 -26.49 8.07 -10.32
CA LEU A 28 -27.40 6.99 -9.92
C LEU A 28 -28.07 7.26 -8.57
N VAL A 29 -27.32 7.83 -7.62
CA VAL A 29 -27.86 8.22 -6.30
C VAL A 29 -28.81 9.41 -6.43
N LEU A 30 -28.41 10.48 -7.14
CA LEU A 30 -29.23 11.70 -7.29
C LEU A 30 -30.52 11.44 -8.08
N SER A 31 -30.46 10.61 -9.11
CA SER A 31 -31.62 10.25 -9.93
C SER A 31 -32.60 9.32 -9.20
N SER A 32 -32.18 8.71 -8.08
CA SER A 32 -32.97 7.76 -7.28
C SER A 32 -33.51 6.56 -8.08
N ILE A 33 -32.87 6.24 -9.21
CA ILE A 33 -33.27 5.13 -10.11
C ILE A 33 -33.08 3.78 -9.42
N LEU A 34 -32.02 3.65 -8.60
CA LEU A 34 -31.67 2.41 -7.89
C LEU A 34 -32.02 2.54 -6.40
N ARG A 35 -33.31 2.62 -6.10
CA ARG A 35 -33.80 2.72 -4.70
C ARG A 35 -33.81 1.40 -3.94
N SER A 36 -33.87 0.26 -4.65
CA SER A 36 -33.94 -1.05 -3.99
C SER A 36 -32.57 -1.71 -3.87
N GLU A 37 -32.28 -2.29 -2.71
CA GLU A 37 -31.06 -3.08 -2.46
C GLU A 37 -30.85 -4.16 -3.54
N THR A 38 -31.94 -4.83 -3.94
CA THR A 38 -31.96 -5.82 -5.01
C THR A 38 -31.61 -5.24 -6.38
N SER A 39 -32.10 -4.05 -6.72
CA SER A 39 -31.74 -3.39 -7.98
C SER A 39 -30.26 -3.02 -8.02
N CYS A 40 -29.70 -2.52 -6.90
CA CYS A 40 -28.26 -2.24 -6.81
C CYS A 40 -27.43 -3.51 -7.01
N LEU A 41 -27.84 -4.62 -6.38
CA LEU A 41 -27.13 -5.90 -6.50
C LEU A 41 -27.15 -6.43 -7.94
N ILE A 42 -28.32 -6.43 -8.59
CA ILE A 42 -28.49 -6.92 -9.97
C ILE A 42 -27.67 -6.06 -10.93
N THR A 43 -27.82 -4.74 -10.86
CA THR A 43 -27.08 -3.81 -11.73
C THR A 43 -25.58 -3.92 -11.48
N GLY A 44 -25.13 -4.00 -10.22
CA GLY A 44 -23.72 -4.18 -9.87
C GLY A 44 -23.13 -5.46 -10.44
N SER A 45 -23.85 -6.58 -10.30
CA SER A 45 -23.44 -7.89 -10.83
C SER A 45 -23.33 -7.87 -12.37
N ILE A 46 -24.30 -7.27 -13.06
CA ILE A 46 -24.28 -7.11 -14.52
C ILE A 46 -23.07 -6.29 -14.96
N LEU A 47 -22.74 -5.20 -14.28
CA LEU A 47 -21.58 -4.37 -14.60
C LEU A 47 -20.26 -5.14 -14.45
N ILE A 48 -20.10 -5.94 -13.40
CA ILE A 48 -18.90 -6.76 -13.18
C ILE A 48 -18.76 -7.82 -14.28
N ILE A 49 -19.84 -8.54 -14.60
CA ILE A 49 -19.86 -9.55 -15.66
C ILE A 49 -19.52 -8.92 -17.01
N THR A 50 -20.12 -7.78 -17.32
CA THR A 50 -19.86 -7.02 -18.55
C THR A 50 -18.39 -6.63 -18.65
N THR A 51 -17.81 -6.14 -17.56
CA THR A 51 -16.39 -5.76 -17.50
C THR A 51 -15.48 -6.96 -17.79
N LEU A 52 -15.76 -8.12 -17.19
CA LEU A 52 -14.98 -9.34 -17.42
C LEU A 52 -15.08 -9.82 -18.87
N PHE A 53 -16.26 -9.72 -19.48
CA PHE A 53 -16.48 -10.10 -20.87
C PHE A 53 -15.75 -9.16 -21.83
N VAL A 54 -15.88 -7.85 -21.65
CA VAL A 54 -15.22 -6.83 -22.48
C VAL A 54 -13.70 -6.96 -22.39
N ASN A 55 -13.16 -7.15 -21.18
CA ASN A 55 -11.72 -7.32 -20.96
C ASN A 55 -11.16 -8.59 -21.63
N ARG A 56 -11.97 -9.61 -21.87
CA ARG A 56 -11.54 -10.80 -22.62
C ARG A 56 -11.51 -10.59 -24.13
N LEU A 57 -12.43 -9.79 -24.66
CA LEU A 57 -12.61 -9.62 -26.11
C LEU A 57 -11.75 -8.51 -26.71
N LEU A 58 -11.53 -7.40 -25.99
CA LEU A 58 -10.89 -6.21 -26.55
C LEU A 58 -9.90 -5.59 -25.55
N THR A 59 -8.60 -5.82 -25.76
CA THR A 59 -7.52 -5.16 -25.02
C THR A 59 -7.12 -3.86 -25.73
N LYS A 60 -8.05 -2.90 -25.83
CA LYS A 60 -7.76 -1.57 -26.38
C LYS A 60 -7.67 -0.55 -25.25
N PRO A 61 -6.68 0.36 -25.25
CA PRO A 61 -6.48 1.34 -24.17
C PRO A 61 -7.67 2.29 -23.98
N PHE A 62 -8.46 2.53 -25.03
CA PHE A 62 -9.70 3.32 -24.95
C PHE A 62 -10.78 2.66 -24.09
N LEU A 63 -10.86 1.32 -24.08
CA LEU A 63 -11.84 0.58 -23.28
C LEU A 63 -11.40 0.40 -21.82
N ASP A 64 -10.15 0.72 -21.48
CA ASP A 64 -9.64 0.57 -20.12
C ASP A 64 -10.37 1.50 -19.15
N ALA A 65 -10.63 2.75 -19.53
CA ALA A 65 -11.37 3.71 -18.69
C ALA A 65 -12.81 3.22 -18.41
N MET A 66 -13.49 2.66 -19.42
CA MET A 66 -14.81 2.07 -19.26
C MET A 66 -14.78 0.82 -18.38
N ASN A 67 -13.76 -0.04 -18.52
CA ASN A 67 -13.62 -1.21 -17.67
C ASN A 67 -13.38 -0.81 -16.21
N ILE A 68 -12.59 0.24 -15.96
CA ILE A 68 -12.38 0.79 -14.61
C ILE A 68 -13.71 1.28 -14.03
N THR A 69 -14.47 2.09 -14.78
CA THR A 69 -15.73 2.66 -14.28
C THR A 69 -16.74 1.57 -13.95
N CYS A 70 -16.99 0.65 -14.87
CA CYS A 70 -17.93 -0.43 -14.69
C CYS A 70 -17.50 -1.37 -13.54
N TYR A 71 -16.21 -1.61 -13.36
CA TYR A 71 -15.72 -2.42 -12.24
C TYR A 71 -15.92 -1.72 -10.90
N ILE A 72 -15.46 -0.48 -10.75
CA ILE A 72 -15.57 0.27 -9.47
C ILE A 72 -17.03 0.48 -9.11
N ALA A 73 -17.85 0.94 -10.07
CA ALA A 73 -19.28 1.11 -9.85
C ALA A 73 -19.97 -0.22 -9.55
N GLY A 74 -19.60 -1.29 -10.26
CA GLY A 74 -20.10 -2.64 -10.03
C GLY A 74 -19.84 -3.14 -8.62
N CYS A 75 -18.59 -3.03 -8.14
CA CYS A 75 -18.21 -3.43 -6.78
C CYS A 75 -18.93 -2.61 -5.70
N ILE A 76 -19.05 -1.28 -5.89
CA ILE A 76 -19.73 -0.41 -4.91
C ILE A 76 -21.23 -0.71 -4.87
N LEU A 77 -21.89 -0.90 -6.02
CA LEU A 77 -23.31 -1.22 -6.10
C LEU A 77 -23.61 -2.62 -5.54
N ALA A 78 -22.77 -3.60 -5.84
CA ALA A 78 -22.88 -4.94 -5.28
C ALA A 78 -22.71 -4.92 -3.75
N GLY A 79 -21.73 -4.16 -3.24
CA GLY A 79 -21.54 -3.94 -1.81
C GLY A 79 -22.76 -3.31 -1.15
N TYR A 80 -23.30 -2.24 -1.73
CA TYR A 80 -24.51 -1.60 -1.21
C TYR A 80 -25.72 -2.54 -1.18
N GLY A 81 -25.90 -3.34 -2.23
CA GLY A 81 -27.00 -4.31 -2.31
C GLY A 81 -26.93 -5.44 -1.28
N MET A 82 -25.75 -5.73 -0.74
CA MET A 82 -25.52 -6.81 0.25
C MET A 82 -25.32 -6.31 1.68
N ASN A 83 -25.53 -5.01 1.95
CA ASN A 83 -25.22 -4.38 3.22
C ASN A 83 -25.96 -4.98 4.45
N ARG A 84 -27.06 -5.72 4.24
CA ARG A 84 -27.75 -6.43 5.34
C ARG A 84 -26.94 -7.56 5.95
N ASN A 85 -26.07 -8.20 5.18
CA ASN A 85 -25.25 -9.34 5.61
C ASN A 85 -23.76 -9.01 5.37
N MET A 86 -23.16 -8.26 6.30
CA MET A 86 -21.78 -7.76 6.18
C MET A 86 -20.75 -8.90 6.01
N ASP A 87 -20.92 -10.03 6.71
CA ASP A 87 -20.02 -11.19 6.57
C ASP A 87 -20.05 -11.76 5.14
N VAL A 88 -21.25 -11.93 4.59
CA VAL A 88 -21.42 -12.49 3.24
C VAL A 88 -20.91 -11.51 2.18
N LEU A 89 -21.07 -10.20 2.41
CA LEU A 89 -20.61 -9.14 1.51
C LEU A 89 -19.11 -9.24 1.27
N PHE A 90 -18.29 -9.31 2.33
CA PHE A 90 -16.84 -9.32 2.16
C PHE A 90 -16.35 -10.63 1.52
N ILE A 91 -16.91 -11.78 1.91
CA ILE A 91 -16.59 -13.08 1.28
C ILE A 91 -16.91 -13.05 -0.22
N VAL A 92 -18.06 -12.49 -0.62
CA VAL A 92 -18.44 -12.37 -2.03
C VAL A 92 -17.52 -11.41 -2.79
N LEU A 93 -17.15 -10.26 -2.20
CA LEU A 93 -16.19 -9.34 -2.83
C LEU A 93 -14.79 -9.97 -2.97
N ILE A 94 -14.35 -10.78 -2.00
CA ILE A 94 -13.12 -11.58 -2.10
C ILE A 94 -13.24 -12.56 -3.27
N GLY A 95 -14.34 -13.30 -3.37
CA GLY A 95 -14.59 -14.23 -4.48
C GLY A 95 -14.56 -13.54 -5.85
N ILE A 96 -15.27 -12.41 -5.98
CA ILE A 96 -15.30 -11.62 -7.21
C ILE A 96 -13.89 -11.14 -7.58
N SER A 97 -13.13 -10.60 -6.64
CA SER A 97 -11.79 -10.06 -6.89
C SER A 97 -10.77 -11.15 -7.26
N VAL A 98 -10.85 -12.34 -6.67
CA VAL A 98 -10.03 -13.49 -7.07
C VAL A 98 -10.38 -13.95 -8.48
N VAL A 99 -11.68 -14.08 -8.79
CA VAL A 99 -12.14 -14.44 -10.14
C VAL A 99 -11.68 -13.40 -11.15
N THR A 100 -11.78 -12.11 -10.83
CA THR A 100 -11.39 -11.05 -11.77
C THR A 100 -9.88 -11.03 -11.99
N MET A 101 -9.08 -11.27 -10.95
CA MET A 101 -7.62 -11.41 -11.05
C MET A 101 -7.19 -12.62 -11.90
N LEU A 102 -7.89 -13.75 -11.80
CA LEU A 102 -7.60 -14.95 -12.60
C LEU A 102 -7.99 -14.81 -14.07
N LEU A 103 -9.09 -14.08 -14.33
CA LEU A 103 -9.62 -13.92 -15.68
C LEU A 103 -9.06 -12.72 -16.44
N SER A 104 -8.43 -11.77 -15.75
CA SER A 104 -7.88 -10.57 -16.37
C SER A 104 -6.59 -10.85 -17.14
N LYS A 105 -6.52 -10.29 -18.36
CA LYS A 105 -5.28 -10.25 -19.17
C LYS A 105 -4.60 -8.88 -19.15
N GLY A 106 -5.35 -7.81 -18.88
CA GLY A 106 -4.85 -6.43 -18.83
C GLY A 106 -4.23 -6.04 -17.49
N PHE A 107 -3.27 -5.11 -17.53
CA PHE A 107 -2.61 -4.54 -16.33
C PHE A 107 -3.62 -3.91 -15.36
N ILE A 108 -4.46 -3.01 -15.89
CA ILE A 108 -5.36 -2.15 -15.10
C ILE A 108 -6.39 -2.95 -14.31
N LEU A 109 -7.09 -3.89 -14.96
CA LEU A 109 -8.12 -4.67 -14.26
C LEU A 109 -7.51 -5.59 -13.20
N THR A 110 -6.33 -6.17 -13.48
CA THR A 110 -5.60 -6.99 -12.51
C THR A 110 -5.19 -6.14 -11.30
N PHE A 111 -4.61 -4.97 -11.53
CA PHE A 111 -4.25 -4.01 -10.48
C PHE A 111 -5.45 -3.62 -9.61
N LEU A 112 -6.59 -3.32 -10.22
CA LEU A 112 -7.80 -2.92 -9.51
C LEU A 112 -8.45 -4.07 -8.73
N SER A 113 -8.38 -5.30 -9.27
CA SER A 113 -8.84 -6.51 -8.57
C SER A 113 -8.03 -6.78 -7.31
N VAL A 114 -6.72 -6.56 -7.34
CA VAL A 114 -5.83 -6.71 -6.19
C VAL A 114 -6.19 -5.71 -5.11
N ILE A 115 -6.38 -4.43 -5.45
CA ILE A 115 -6.82 -3.41 -4.48
C ILE A 115 -8.18 -3.78 -3.87
N SER A 116 -9.13 -4.23 -4.71
CA SER A 116 -10.46 -4.65 -4.26
C SER A 116 -10.40 -5.87 -3.33
N PHE A 117 -9.56 -6.86 -3.65
CA PHE A 117 -9.31 -8.04 -2.82
C PHE A 117 -8.79 -7.64 -1.44
N TYR A 118 -7.81 -6.73 -1.41
CA TYR A 118 -7.27 -6.22 -0.16
C TYR A 118 -8.26 -5.44 0.67
N MET A 119 -9.07 -4.57 0.04
CA MET A 119 -10.10 -3.83 0.75
C MET A 119 -11.17 -4.75 1.33
N ALA A 120 -11.54 -5.81 0.61
CA ALA A 120 -12.50 -6.80 1.07
C ALA A 120 -11.94 -7.68 2.20
N LEU A 121 -10.69 -8.13 2.09
CA LEU A 121 -9.99 -8.84 3.18
C LEU A 121 -9.86 -7.98 4.44
N PHE A 122 -9.49 -6.71 4.27
CA PHE A 122 -9.41 -5.76 5.37
C PHE A 122 -10.77 -5.61 6.05
N GLY A 123 -11.84 -5.42 5.26
CA GLY A 123 -13.22 -5.37 5.75
C GLY A 123 -13.62 -6.62 6.54
N GLU A 124 -13.34 -7.82 6.03
CA GLU A 124 -13.68 -9.07 6.71
C GLU A 124 -12.94 -9.22 8.05
N ILE A 125 -11.65 -8.90 8.09
CA ILE A 125 -10.86 -8.94 9.33
C ILE A 125 -11.41 -7.93 10.33
N THR A 126 -11.73 -6.71 9.89
CA THR A 126 -12.29 -5.69 10.80
C THR A 126 -13.64 -6.11 11.38
N ASN A 127 -14.44 -6.84 10.60
CA ASN A 127 -15.75 -7.32 10.99
C ASN A 127 -15.66 -8.49 11.99
N LEU A 128 -14.80 -9.47 11.71
CA LEU A 128 -14.54 -10.62 12.59
C LEU A 128 -13.93 -10.22 13.94
N PHE A 129 -13.05 -9.21 13.95
CA PHE A 129 -12.35 -8.73 15.14
C PHE A 129 -12.96 -7.44 15.70
N SER A 130 -14.27 -7.23 15.51
CA SER A 130 -15.01 -6.03 15.94
C SER A 130 -14.79 -5.60 17.41
N SER A 131 -14.32 -6.50 18.29
CA SER A 131 -13.99 -6.23 19.69
C SER A 131 -12.51 -5.90 19.97
N LEU A 132 -11.57 -6.19 19.06
CA LEU A 132 -10.12 -6.08 19.25
C LEU A 132 -9.48 -5.28 18.12
N ASN A 133 -9.47 -3.95 18.24
CA ASN A 133 -8.68 -3.01 17.42
C ASN A 133 -8.66 -3.35 15.90
N PRO A 134 -9.79 -3.14 15.20
CA PRO A 134 -10.04 -3.71 13.88
C PRO A 134 -9.01 -3.28 12.82
N LEU A 135 -8.56 -2.03 12.86
CA LEU A 135 -7.57 -1.51 11.90
C LEU A 135 -6.20 -2.16 12.06
N ASN A 136 -5.83 -2.42 13.32
CA ASN A 136 -4.48 -2.79 13.68
C ASN A 136 -4.19 -4.25 13.30
N VAL A 137 -5.15 -5.12 13.59
CA VAL A 137 -5.09 -6.54 13.25
C VAL A 137 -5.14 -6.74 11.73
N ALA A 138 -5.92 -5.91 11.02
CA ALA A 138 -6.09 -6.03 9.58
C ALA A 138 -4.90 -5.50 8.75
N ALA A 139 -4.12 -4.55 9.26
CA ALA A 139 -2.94 -4.04 8.56
C ALA A 139 -1.75 -5.04 8.54
N VAL A 140 -1.61 -5.86 9.59
CA VAL A 140 -0.53 -6.85 9.72
C VAL A 140 -0.47 -7.84 8.54
N PRO A 141 -1.55 -8.55 8.16
CA PRO A 141 -1.52 -9.51 7.06
C PRO A 141 -1.23 -8.85 5.71
N ILE A 142 -1.67 -7.61 5.49
CA ILE A 142 -1.41 -6.86 4.25
C ILE A 142 0.10 -6.65 4.08
N ILE A 143 0.74 -6.14 5.13
CA ILE A 143 2.18 -5.86 5.13
C ILE A 143 2.97 -7.17 5.12
N ALA A 144 2.50 -8.21 5.82
CA ALA A 144 3.12 -9.54 5.82
C ALA A 144 3.15 -10.16 4.42
N ILE A 145 2.03 -10.09 3.69
CA ILE A 145 1.93 -10.61 2.32
C ILE A 145 2.85 -9.80 1.40
N PHE A 146 2.86 -8.47 1.48
CA PHE A 146 3.75 -7.66 0.67
C PHE A 146 5.23 -7.95 0.97
N LEU A 147 5.61 -8.09 2.24
CA LEU A 147 6.96 -8.50 2.63
C LEU A 147 7.31 -9.87 2.06
N PHE A 148 6.41 -10.85 2.17
CA PHE A 148 6.64 -12.19 1.65
C PHE A 148 6.83 -12.22 0.14
N VAL A 149 6.02 -11.46 -0.61
CA VAL A 149 6.13 -11.33 -2.07
C VAL A 149 7.49 -10.74 -2.46
N ASN A 150 7.93 -9.67 -1.79
CA ASN A 150 9.23 -9.04 -2.08
C ASN A 150 10.44 -9.87 -1.61
N LEU A 151 10.28 -10.63 -0.53
CA LEU A 151 11.32 -11.56 -0.06
C LEU A 151 11.49 -12.71 -1.04
N SER A 152 10.39 -13.22 -1.58
CA SER A 152 10.31 -14.38 -2.48
C SER A 152 10.33 -14.03 -3.96
N GLU A 153 10.57 -12.76 -4.33
CA GLU A 153 10.51 -12.28 -5.72
C GLU A 153 11.30 -13.17 -6.69
N THR A 154 12.54 -13.52 -6.37
CA THR A 154 13.38 -14.37 -7.22
C THR A 154 12.81 -15.78 -7.43
N LYS A 155 12.14 -16.34 -6.41
CA LYS A 155 11.48 -17.64 -6.49
C LYS A 155 10.18 -17.55 -7.29
N ILE A 156 9.36 -16.54 -7.02
CA ILE A 156 8.08 -16.31 -7.71
C ILE A 156 8.32 -16.10 -9.21
N LEU A 157 9.36 -15.34 -9.57
CA LEU A 157 9.70 -15.09 -10.96
C LEU A 157 10.21 -16.34 -11.69
N SER A 158 10.90 -17.23 -10.97
CA SER A 158 11.36 -18.52 -11.51
C SER A 158 10.21 -19.51 -11.75
N TYR A 159 9.19 -19.54 -10.89
CA TYR A 159 8.02 -20.41 -11.06
C TYR A 159 7.06 -19.93 -12.16
N THR A 160 7.06 -18.62 -12.44
CA THR A 160 6.20 -18.00 -13.45
C THR A 160 6.86 -17.91 -14.83
N ASN A 161 7.98 -18.62 -15.06
CA ASN A 161 8.76 -18.59 -16.30
C ASN A 161 9.11 -17.17 -16.79
N GLY A 162 9.22 -16.19 -15.87
CA GLY A 162 9.51 -14.80 -16.23
C GLY A 162 8.33 -14.01 -16.82
N ASP A 163 7.07 -14.41 -16.60
CA ASP A 163 5.88 -13.64 -17.00
C ASP A 163 5.71 -12.34 -16.17
N PHE A 164 6.52 -11.33 -16.49
CA PHE A 164 6.48 -10.00 -15.88
C PHE A 164 5.16 -9.25 -16.09
N SER A 165 4.34 -9.69 -17.04
CA SER A 165 3.08 -9.02 -17.40
C SER A 165 2.00 -9.13 -16.31
N LYS A 166 1.95 -10.26 -15.60
CA LYS A 166 1.01 -10.49 -14.48
C LYS A 166 1.60 -10.08 -13.13
N TYR A 167 2.91 -10.25 -12.96
CA TYR A 167 3.57 -9.92 -11.69
C TYR A 167 3.54 -8.41 -11.39
N LYS A 168 3.83 -7.56 -12.38
CA LYS A 168 3.87 -6.09 -12.20
C LYS A 168 2.57 -5.49 -11.64
N PRO A 169 1.37 -5.75 -12.21
CA PRO A 169 0.12 -5.21 -11.67
C PRO A 169 -0.25 -5.77 -10.29
N ILE A 170 0.14 -7.01 -9.99
CA ILE A 170 -0.05 -7.60 -8.65
C ILE A 170 0.83 -6.88 -7.63
N HIS A 171 2.12 -6.72 -7.96
CA HIS A 171 3.10 -6.03 -7.10
C HIS A 171 2.72 -4.57 -6.85
N SER A 172 2.36 -3.82 -7.89
CA SER A 172 1.95 -2.42 -7.74
C SER A 172 0.64 -2.27 -6.97
N GLY A 173 -0.32 -3.20 -7.15
CA GLY A 173 -1.57 -3.24 -6.39
C GLY A 173 -1.34 -3.53 -4.89
N LEU A 174 -0.40 -4.43 -4.58
CA LEU A 174 0.05 -4.70 -3.21
C LEU A 174 0.71 -3.48 -2.56
N PHE A 175 1.55 -2.76 -3.31
CA PHE A 175 2.19 -1.55 -2.82
C PHE A 175 1.17 -0.47 -2.48
N VAL A 176 0.23 -0.19 -3.38
CA VAL A 176 -0.83 0.83 -3.15
C VAL A 176 -1.73 0.46 -1.98
N SER A 177 -2.09 -0.82 -1.83
CA SER A 177 -2.87 -1.29 -0.67
C SER A 177 -2.09 -1.16 0.64
N CYS A 178 -0.79 -1.42 0.66
CA CYS A 178 0.06 -1.13 1.82
C CYS A 178 0.06 0.36 2.18
N VAL A 179 0.25 1.24 1.20
CA VAL A 179 0.23 2.70 1.41
C VAL A 179 -1.12 3.16 2.00
N LEU A 180 -2.24 2.66 1.46
CA LEU A 180 -3.58 2.97 1.97
C LEU A 180 -3.77 2.47 3.40
N SER A 181 -3.31 1.26 3.73
CA SER A 181 -3.41 0.70 5.08
C SER A 181 -2.61 1.50 6.12
N LEU A 182 -1.39 1.93 5.78
CA LEU A 182 -0.55 2.76 6.64
C LEU A 182 -1.11 4.18 6.81
N ALA A 183 -1.66 4.76 5.74
CA ALA A 183 -2.37 6.02 5.80
C ALA A 183 -3.62 5.91 6.70
N GLY A 184 -4.34 4.79 6.64
CA GLY A 184 -5.47 4.48 7.52
C GLY A 184 -5.07 4.39 8.99
N LEU A 185 -4.00 3.65 9.30
CA LEU A 185 -3.43 3.55 10.66
C LEU A 185 -3.00 4.89 11.25
N SER A 186 -2.75 5.87 10.40
CA SER A 186 -2.40 7.19 10.85
C SER A 186 -3.61 7.90 11.47
N VAL A 187 -4.85 7.69 11.01
CA VAL A 187 -6.01 8.51 11.41
C VAL A 187 -6.48 8.15 12.83
N ASN A 188 -6.20 9.02 13.80
CA ASN A 188 -6.48 8.82 15.24
C ASN A 188 -7.93 8.44 15.59
N TYR A 189 -8.92 8.84 14.79
CA TYR A 189 -10.32 8.44 14.99
C TYR A 189 -10.55 6.94 14.70
N LEU A 190 -9.76 6.37 13.77
CA LEU A 190 -9.79 4.96 13.37
C LEU A 190 -8.88 4.08 14.25
N THR A 191 -7.98 4.67 15.04
CA THR A 191 -6.94 3.98 15.83
C THR A 191 -7.00 4.30 17.32
N LYS A 192 -8.19 4.54 17.88
CA LYS A 192 -8.37 4.72 19.34
C LYS A 192 -8.17 3.39 20.06
N SER A 193 -6.92 2.93 20.13
CA SER A 193 -6.48 1.58 20.49
C SER A 193 -5.30 1.67 21.45
N THR A 194 -5.32 0.83 22.48
CA THR A 194 -4.28 0.75 23.52
C THR A 194 -3.09 -0.15 23.15
N ASN A 195 -3.12 -0.85 21.99
CA ASN A 195 -2.16 -1.91 21.63
C ASN A 195 -1.39 -1.65 20.32
N ASP A 196 -1.10 -0.38 20.00
CA ASP A 196 -0.36 -0.01 18.78
C ASP A 196 1.08 -0.55 18.75
N TRP A 197 1.61 -0.93 19.92
CA TRP A 197 2.92 -1.56 20.08
C TRP A 197 3.06 -2.93 19.38
N ILE A 198 1.98 -3.70 19.23
CA ILE A 198 2.07 -5.04 18.62
C ILE A 198 2.42 -4.92 17.14
N ILE A 199 1.80 -3.96 16.44
CA ILE A 199 2.09 -3.72 15.03
C ILE A 199 3.48 -3.14 14.88
N SER A 200 3.87 -2.17 15.71
CA SER A 200 5.18 -1.55 15.57
C SER A 200 6.31 -2.58 15.79
N VAL A 201 6.12 -3.55 16.69
CA VAL A 201 7.02 -4.70 16.83
C VAL A 201 7.03 -5.57 15.56
N PHE A 202 5.87 -5.87 14.98
CA PHE A 202 5.79 -6.59 13.70
C PHE A 202 6.53 -5.84 12.56
N MET A 203 6.35 -4.52 12.47
CA MET A 203 7.05 -3.68 11.50
C MET A 203 8.56 -3.66 11.75
N LEU A 204 8.99 -3.64 13.01
CA LEU A 204 10.40 -3.70 13.39
C LEU A 204 11.04 -5.03 12.98
N VAL A 205 10.35 -6.17 13.18
CA VAL A 205 10.80 -7.47 12.68
C VAL A 205 10.92 -7.44 11.15
N GLY A 206 9.95 -6.85 10.45
CA GLY A 206 10.02 -6.64 9.01
C GLY A 206 11.24 -5.82 8.58
N ILE A 207 11.55 -4.73 9.29
CA ILE A 207 12.70 -3.86 9.02
C ILE A 207 13.99 -4.66 9.19
N LEU A 208 14.13 -5.41 10.28
CA LEU A 208 15.32 -6.24 10.54
C LEU A 208 15.54 -7.29 9.45
N LEU A 209 14.47 -7.94 8.98
CA LEU A 209 14.54 -8.90 7.87
C LEU A 209 15.01 -8.24 6.57
N MET A 210 14.52 -7.04 6.26
CA MET A 210 14.94 -6.29 5.07
C MET A 210 16.39 -5.82 5.17
N VAL A 211 16.81 -5.33 6.34
CA VAL A 211 18.20 -4.95 6.60
C VAL A 211 19.13 -6.14 6.44
N TYR A 212 18.75 -7.32 6.96
CA TYR A 212 19.50 -8.56 6.75
C TYR A 212 19.70 -8.87 5.28
N LYS A 213 18.64 -8.79 4.48
CA LYS A 213 18.72 -9.02 3.04
C LYS A 213 19.59 -7.98 2.33
N ILE A 214 19.49 -6.70 2.70
CA ILE A 214 20.31 -5.63 2.12
C ILE A 214 21.81 -5.84 2.47
N VAL A 215 22.12 -6.20 3.71
CA VAL A 215 23.50 -6.50 4.15
C VAL A 215 24.10 -7.65 3.34
N GLN A 216 23.32 -8.69 3.03
CA GLN A 216 23.74 -9.79 2.17
C GLN A 216 24.02 -9.33 0.73
N VAL A 217 23.11 -8.52 0.15
CA VAL A 217 23.27 -8.00 -1.21
C VAL A 217 24.49 -7.07 -1.31
N MET A 218 24.73 -6.26 -0.28
CA MET A 218 25.85 -5.30 -0.21
C MET A 218 27.19 -5.95 0.18
N GLN A 219 27.23 -7.27 0.43
CA GLN A 219 28.42 -8.04 0.80
C GLN A 219 29.27 -7.41 1.94
N VAL A 220 28.63 -6.88 2.98
CA VAL A 220 29.36 -6.28 4.11
C VAL A 220 29.99 -7.39 4.95
N LYS A 221 31.32 -7.58 4.85
CA LYS A 221 32.04 -8.71 5.49
C LYS A 221 32.40 -8.49 6.96
N SER A 222 32.43 -7.24 7.44
CA SER A 222 32.92 -6.93 8.79
C SER A 222 31.81 -7.08 9.85
N PRO A 223 31.97 -7.95 10.87
CA PRO A 223 30.92 -8.22 11.86
C PRO A 223 30.60 -6.99 12.72
N VAL A 224 31.59 -6.15 13.00
CA VAL A 224 31.41 -4.90 13.75
C VAL A 224 30.48 -3.93 13.03
N HIS A 225 30.60 -3.81 11.70
CA HIS A 225 29.73 -2.91 10.93
C HIS A 225 28.31 -3.47 10.83
N GLN A 226 28.15 -4.79 10.70
CA GLN A 226 26.83 -5.43 10.72
C GLN A 226 26.11 -5.17 12.04
N VAL A 227 26.78 -5.40 13.18
CA VAL A 227 26.22 -5.14 14.51
C VAL A 227 25.89 -3.66 14.69
N CYS A 228 26.75 -2.75 14.23
CA CYS A 228 26.50 -1.31 14.28
C CYS A 228 25.25 -0.90 13.48
N ILE A 229 25.06 -1.46 12.28
CA ILE A 229 23.87 -1.21 11.45
C ILE A 229 22.60 -1.68 12.16
N TYR A 230 22.58 -2.91 12.70
CA TYR A 230 21.40 -3.40 13.43
C TYR A 230 21.09 -2.57 14.67
N LEU A 231 22.12 -2.18 15.42
CA LEU A 231 21.95 -1.36 16.63
C LEU A 231 21.39 0.02 16.28
N LEU A 232 21.89 0.66 15.21
CA LEU A 232 21.33 1.89 14.66
C LEU A 232 19.88 1.74 14.21
N CYS A 233 19.53 0.65 13.52
CA CYS A 233 18.15 0.39 13.10
C CYS A 233 17.20 0.26 14.29
N ILE A 234 17.60 -0.48 15.33
CA ILE A 234 16.81 -0.61 16.56
C ILE A 234 16.68 0.74 17.25
N LEU A 235 17.76 1.52 17.34
CA LEU A 235 17.74 2.85 17.95
C LEU A 235 16.81 3.81 17.20
N ILE A 236 16.83 3.81 15.87
CA ILE A 236 15.95 4.64 15.03
C ILE A 236 14.49 4.19 15.14
N CYS A 237 14.24 2.89 15.34
CA CYS A 237 12.89 2.34 15.48
C CYS A 237 12.34 2.39 16.91
N PHE A 238 13.15 2.73 17.90
CA PHE A 238 12.69 2.80 19.29
C PHE A 238 11.61 3.89 19.51
N PRO A 239 11.77 5.13 19.00
CA PRO A 239 10.72 6.15 19.06
C PRO A 239 9.46 5.78 18.25
N SER A 240 9.59 4.89 17.25
CA SER A 240 8.48 4.50 16.38
C SER A 240 7.60 3.38 16.95
N LEU A 241 7.92 2.86 18.15
CA LEU A 241 7.10 1.86 18.83
C LEU A 241 5.69 2.36 19.17
N HIS A 242 5.55 3.67 19.45
CA HIS A 242 4.27 4.32 19.70
C HIS A 242 3.57 4.83 18.43
N ALA A 243 4.20 4.70 17.26
CA ALA A 243 3.68 5.21 15.98
C ALA A 243 3.91 4.19 14.85
N PRO A 244 3.00 3.20 14.68
CA PRO A 244 3.17 2.12 13.71
C PRO A 244 3.23 2.62 12.25
N TYR A 245 2.61 3.75 11.93
CA TYR A 245 2.68 4.37 10.61
C TYR A 245 4.09 4.89 10.26
N LEU A 246 4.89 5.29 11.26
CA LEU A 246 6.26 5.77 11.06
C LEU A 246 7.23 4.61 10.82
N SER A 247 7.13 3.52 11.60
CA SER A 247 7.91 2.30 11.31
C SER A 247 7.51 1.69 9.97
N GLY A 248 6.22 1.75 9.60
CA GLY A 248 5.76 1.21 8.32
C GLY A 248 6.21 1.97 7.08
N SER A 249 6.32 3.29 7.14
CA SER A 249 6.90 4.06 6.04
C SER A 249 8.40 3.80 5.86
N ILE A 250 9.16 3.59 6.94
CA ILE A 250 10.57 3.16 6.88
C ILE A 250 10.68 1.78 6.23
N LEU A 251 9.83 0.83 6.63
CA LEU A 251 9.79 -0.50 6.02
C LEU A 251 9.55 -0.41 4.51
N LEU A 252 8.56 0.37 4.07
CA LEU A 252 8.29 0.57 2.65
C LEU A 252 9.50 1.14 1.91
N ILE A 253 10.16 2.17 2.45
CA ILE A 253 11.38 2.73 1.84
C ILE A 253 12.46 1.65 1.65
N LEU A 254 12.68 0.79 2.65
CA LEU A 254 13.68 -0.28 2.56
C LEU A 254 13.32 -1.31 1.48
N ILE A 255 12.05 -1.67 1.38
CA ILE A 255 11.56 -2.52 0.29
C ILE A 255 11.78 -1.82 -1.06
N CYS A 256 11.42 -0.54 -1.17
CA CYS A 256 11.62 0.28 -2.37
C CYS A 256 13.07 0.33 -2.84
N PHE A 257 13.99 0.45 -1.89
CA PHE A 257 15.41 0.47 -2.17
C PHE A 257 15.91 -0.85 -2.77
N GLN A 258 15.32 -1.98 -2.37
CA GLN A 258 15.75 -3.30 -2.84
C GLN A 258 15.38 -3.55 -4.32
N TYR A 259 14.19 -3.17 -4.76
CA TYR A 259 13.72 -3.43 -6.12
C TYR A 259 14.00 -2.28 -7.11
N GLY A 260 14.15 -1.04 -6.62
CA GLY A 260 14.62 0.11 -7.42
C GLY A 260 13.59 0.78 -8.34
N TYR A 261 12.27 0.61 -8.15
CA TYR A 261 11.25 1.35 -8.92
C TYR A 261 11.13 2.78 -8.39
N LYS A 262 11.56 3.73 -9.23
CA LYS A 262 11.64 5.17 -8.90
C LYS A 262 10.31 5.78 -8.46
N ALA A 263 9.20 5.36 -9.08
CA ALA A 263 7.88 5.91 -8.77
C ALA A 263 7.41 5.48 -7.38
N GLU A 264 7.52 4.20 -7.06
CA GLU A 264 7.11 3.66 -5.76
C GLU A 264 8.03 4.14 -4.64
N SER A 265 9.34 4.28 -4.89
CA SER A 265 10.24 4.92 -3.92
C SER A 265 9.86 6.37 -3.62
N ALA A 266 9.41 7.13 -4.61
CA ALA A 266 8.95 8.50 -4.40
C ALA A 266 7.67 8.54 -3.55
N VAL A 267 6.73 7.63 -3.80
CA VAL A 267 5.50 7.51 -3.00
C VAL A 267 5.80 7.07 -1.56
N ALA A 268 6.70 6.11 -1.35
CA ALA A 268 7.11 5.69 -0.02
C ALA A 268 7.81 6.82 0.76
N LEU A 269 8.63 7.62 0.08
CA LEU A 269 9.27 8.80 0.66
C LEU A 269 8.26 9.88 1.03
N LEU A 270 7.27 10.14 0.17
CA LEU A 270 6.16 11.04 0.48
C LEU A 270 5.36 10.57 1.70
N LEU A 271 5.07 9.26 1.80
CA LEU A 271 4.39 8.68 2.95
C LEU A 271 5.23 8.82 4.23
N PHE A 272 6.55 8.71 4.14
CA PHE A 272 7.45 8.93 5.27
C PHE A 272 7.45 10.38 5.73
N ILE A 273 7.51 11.35 4.81
CA ILE A 273 7.38 12.78 5.15
C ILE A 273 6.05 13.03 5.85
N TYR A 274 4.95 12.52 5.28
CA TYR A 274 3.61 12.61 5.90
C TYR A 274 3.59 12.00 7.31
N SER A 275 4.17 10.81 7.48
CA SER A 275 4.23 10.09 8.75
C SER A 275 5.02 10.87 9.80
N ILE A 276 6.15 11.48 9.44
CA ILE A 276 6.91 12.35 10.34
C ILE A 276 6.09 13.57 10.74
N SER A 277 5.48 14.26 9.76
CA SER A 277 4.65 15.43 10.02
C SER A 277 3.53 15.10 10.98
N LYS A 278 2.88 13.95 10.79
CA LYS A 278 1.78 13.52 11.65
C LYS A 278 2.23 13.14 13.04
N TYR A 279 3.31 12.36 13.16
CA TYR A 279 3.92 12.02 14.44
C TYR A 279 4.27 13.27 15.25
N TYR A 280 4.77 14.32 14.57
CA TYR A 280 5.03 15.60 15.19
C TYR A 280 3.77 16.27 15.77
N TYR A 281 2.62 16.19 15.08
CA TYR A 281 1.36 16.74 15.57
C TYR A 281 0.72 15.90 16.67
N ASP A 282 0.83 14.57 16.59
CA ASP A 282 0.26 13.63 17.55
C ASP A 282 0.98 13.61 18.91
N LEU A 283 2.21 14.11 19.00
CA LEU A 283 2.91 14.26 20.28
C LEU A 283 2.15 15.22 21.20
N ASP A 284 1.68 14.73 22.35
CA ASP A 284 1.04 15.50 23.44
C ASP A 284 2.05 16.38 24.21
N ILE A 285 2.85 17.13 23.47
CA ILE A 285 3.91 17.99 23.98
C ILE A 285 3.62 19.43 23.57
N THR A 286 3.95 20.39 24.43
CA THR A 286 3.78 21.81 24.10
C THR A 286 4.55 22.19 22.83
N LEU A 287 3.98 23.09 22.02
CA LEU A 287 4.62 23.64 20.81
C LEU A 287 6.03 24.18 21.08
N LEU A 288 6.25 24.72 22.28
CA LEU A 288 7.55 25.23 22.72
C LEU A 288 8.60 24.11 22.85
N THR A 289 8.27 23.02 23.52
CA THR A 289 9.22 21.90 23.66
C THR A 289 9.47 21.21 22.31
N LYS A 290 8.46 21.17 21.43
CA LYS A 290 8.59 20.68 20.06
C LYS A 290 9.57 21.53 19.23
N SER A 291 9.51 22.85 19.31
CA SER A 291 10.43 23.73 18.57
C SER A 291 11.87 23.64 19.11
N ILE A 292 12.05 23.56 20.43
CA ILE A 292 13.37 23.41 21.08
C ILE A 292 14.01 22.07 20.67
N THR A 293 13.27 20.97 20.70
CA THR A 293 13.78 19.65 20.29
C THR A 293 14.15 19.61 18.80
N LEU A 294 13.36 20.24 17.93
CA LEU A 294 13.68 20.33 16.49
C LEU A 294 14.91 21.20 16.22
N PHE A 295 15.09 22.28 16.99
CA PHE A 295 16.25 23.14 16.91
C PHE A 295 17.54 22.39 17.28
N PHE A 296 17.54 21.66 18.40
CA PHE A 296 18.71 20.88 18.82
C PHE A 296 19.00 19.69 17.91
N THR A 297 17.98 18.98 17.44
CA THR A 297 18.17 17.88 16.46
C THR A 297 18.67 18.39 15.12
N GLY A 298 18.20 19.55 14.66
CA GLY A 298 18.72 20.24 13.47
C GLY A 298 20.19 20.63 13.60
N ILE A 299 20.60 21.16 14.75
CA ILE A 299 22.02 21.44 15.05
C ILE A 299 22.84 20.15 15.04
N ALA A 300 22.35 19.08 15.68
CA ALA A 300 23.04 17.79 15.71
C ALA A 300 23.22 17.20 14.29
N LEU A 301 22.20 17.31 13.44
CA LEU A 301 22.28 16.89 12.03
C LEU A 301 23.26 17.74 11.22
N LEU A 302 23.31 19.05 11.43
CA LEU A 302 24.29 19.94 10.79
C LEU A 302 25.72 19.60 11.23
N ILE A 303 25.94 19.33 12.52
CA ILE A 303 27.23 18.88 13.04
C ILE A 303 27.62 17.52 12.44
N ALA A 304 26.68 16.57 12.39
CA ALA A 304 26.92 15.27 11.77
C ALA A 304 27.27 15.41 10.28
N TRP A 305 26.50 16.21 9.53
CA TRP A 305 26.77 16.50 8.13
C TRP A 305 28.15 17.13 7.93
N TYR A 306 28.53 18.10 8.77
CA TYR A 306 29.83 18.74 8.76
C TYR A 306 30.97 17.74 9.02
N ILE A 307 30.81 16.84 9.99
CA ILE A 307 31.80 15.79 10.30
C ILE A 307 31.91 14.78 9.14
N PHE A 308 30.79 14.36 8.55
CA PHE A 308 30.78 13.41 7.44
C PHE A 308 31.38 14.02 6.16
N THR A 309 31.11 15.29 5.87
CA THR A 309 31.72 16.01 4.73
C THR A 309 33.23 16.21 4.93
N GLN A 310 33.68 16.52 6.15
CA GLN A 310 35.12 16.57 6.44
C GLN A 310 35.84 15.23 6.32
N LYS A 311 35.19 14.10 6.65
CA LYS A 311 35.79 12.77 6.43
C LYS A 311 35.86 12.40 4.95
N LYS A 312 34.89 12.82 4.14
CA LYS A 312 34.87 12.55 2.69
C LYS A 312 36.02 13.26 1.97
N THR A 313 36.31 14.52 2.32
CA THR A 313 37.45 15.28 1.76
C THR A 313 38.81 14.77 2.23
N ARG A 314 38.88 13.94 3.28
CA ARG A 314 40.12 13.35 3.78
C ARG A 314 40.53 12.05 3.07
N HIS A 315 39.56 11.38 2.43
CA HIS A 315 39.79 10.17 1.62
C HIS A 315 39.92 10.46 0.11
N GLU A 316 39.65 11.69 -0.32
CA GLU A 316 40.03 12.25 -1.63
C GLU A 316 41.33 13.06 -1.51
N LYS A 317 42.42 12.44 -1.06
CA LYS A 317 43.75 12.99 -1.33
C LYS A 317 44.23 12.43 -2.66
N ILE A 318 44.34 13.31 -3.64
CA ILE A 318 45.12 13.15 -4.88
C ILE A 318 46.54 12.69 -4.52
#